data_AF-A0ABD3A1X5-F1
#
_entry.id   AF-A0ABD3A1X5-F1
#
_cell.length_a   1.000
_cell.length_b   1.000
_cell.length_c   1.000
_cell.angle_alpha   90.00
_cell.angle_beta   90.00
_cell.angle_gamma   90.00
#
_symmetry.space_group_name_H-M   'P 1'
#
loop_
_entity.id
_entity.type
_entity.pdbx_description
1 polymer ?
#
loop_
_entity_poly.entity_id
_entity_poly.type
_entity_poly.pdbx_seq_one_letter_code
_entity_poly.pdbx_strand_id
1 'polypeptide(L)'
;MPRDQTREGCRALAYVSKKEEGKWIFTRIVLEHNHELASPYSKKFLLSKRKRTEAQRNLIDVLDESGVCPSKIVSVLATQAGGVEKLNLTDHDVCNYLSTKRQKQLKKGDAQLMLQYFHKR
;
A
#
# COMPACT_ATOMS: atom_id res chain seq x y z
N MET A 1 16.03 -0.81 8.87
CA MET A 1 16.81 0.18 8.10
C MET A 1 16.48 1.56 8.64
N PRO A 2 17.45 2.36 9.08
CA PRO A 2 17.22 3.75 9.45
C PRO A 2 16.61 4.51 8.27
N ARG A 3 15.74 5.50 8.52
CA ARG A 3 15.31 6.43 7.46
C ARG A 3 16.56 7.13 6.95
N ASP A 4 16.76 7.09 5.64
CA ASP A 4 17.80 7.86 4.96
C ASP A 4 17.64 9.35 5.31
N GLN A 5 18.67 9.95 5.91
CA GLN A 5 18.68 11.33 6.41
C GLN A 5 18.70 12.38 5.27
N THR A 6 18.57 11.96 4.02
CA THR A 6 18.78 12.81 2.83
C THR A 6 17.51 13.49 2.28
N ARG A 7 16.34 13.36 2.92
CA ARG A 7 15.06 13.91 2.40
C ARG A 7 14.56 15.15 3.13
N GLU A 8 15.39 15.77 3.96
CA GLU A 8 15.07 17.05 4.59
C GLU A 8 15.49 18.21 3.68
N GLY A 9 14.70 19.29 3.63
CA GLY A 9 15.04 20.51 2.88
C GLY A 9 14.89 20.45 1.35
N CYS A 10 14.25 19.41 0.78
CA CYS A 10 13.98 19.36 -0.66
C CYS A 10 13.01 20.49 -1.08
N ARG A 11 13.40 21.31 -2.07
CA ARG A 11 12.58 22.42 -2.59
C ARG A 11 11.74 22.07 -3.82
N ALA A 12 11.78 20.81 -4.26
CA ALA A 12 10.98 20.34 -5.38
C ALA A 12 9.49 20.48 -5.05
N LEU A 13 8.74 21.15 -5.92
CA LEU A 13 7.32 21.42 -5.73
C LEU A 13 6.60 21.65 -7.05
N ALA A 14 5.30 21.43 -7.05
CA ALA A 14 4.40 21.85 -8.13
C ALA A 14 3.20 22.56 -7.50
N TYR A 15 3.02 23.83 -7.85
CA TYR A 15 1.87 24.63 -7.47
C TYR A 15 0.89 24.69 -8.63
N VAL A 16 -0.34 24.25 -8.36
CA VAL A 16 -1.41 24.15 -9.34
C VAL A 16 -2.57 25.02 -8.87
N SER A 17 -3.03 25.94 -9.72
CA SER A 17 -4.18 26.80 -9.45
C SER A 17 -5.28 26.59 -10.49
N LYS A 18 -6.53 26.80 -10.07
CA LYS A 18 -7.70 26.72 -10.95
C LYS A 18 -8.05 28.13 -11.43
N LYS A 19 -8.08 28.33 -12.75
CA LYS A 19 -8.56 29.59 -13.35
C LYS A 19 -10.09 29.68 -13.21
N GLU A 20 -10.61 30.89 -13.36
CA GLU A 20 -12.05 31.18 -13.34
C GLU A 20 -12.82 30.38 -14.41
N GLU A 21 -12.21 30.14 -15.58
CA GLU A 21 -12.76 29.26 -16.63
C GLU A 21 -12.75 27.76 -16.29
N GLY A 22 -12.39 27.37 -15.06
CA GLY A 22 -12.36 25.97 -14.62
C GLY A 22 -11.14 25.17 -15.05
N LYS A 23 -10.23 25.76 -15.83
CA LYS A 23 -8.97 25.13 -16.27
C LYS A 23 -7.92 25.15 -15.15
N TRP A 24 -7.25 24.02 -14.93
CA TRP A 24 -6.11 23.93 -14.01
C TRP A 24 -4.81 24.33 -14.72
N ILE A 25 -4.01 25.17 -14.08
CA ILE A 25 -2.69 25.58 -14.58
C ILE A 25 -1.61 25.34 -13.53
N PHE A 26 -0.41 25.03 -13.99
CA PHE A 26 0.78 25.04 -13.14
C PHE A 26 1.31 26.46 -13.04
N THR A 27 1.27 27.06 -11.85
CA THR A 27 1.78 28.43 -11.62
C THR A 27 3.27 28.43 -11.29
N ARG A 28 3.75 27.36 -10.67
CA ARG A 28 5.16 27.19 -10.31
C ARG A 28 5.51 25.72 -10.28
N ILE A 29 6.60 25.34 -10.96
CA ILE A 29 7.15 23.99 -10.90
C ILE A 29 8.64 24.11 -10.61
N VAL A 30 9.12 23.37 -9.62
CA VAL A 30 10.54 23.16 -9.33
C VAL A 30 10.76 21.66 -9.41
N LEU A 31 11.47 21.21 -10.44
CA LEU A 31 11.74 19.78 -10.70
C LEU A 31 13.07 19.31 -10.11
N GLU A 32 13.94 20.23 -9.73
CA GLU A 32 15.26 19.89 -9.19
C GLU A 32 15.12 19.34 -7.77
N HIS A 33 15.66 18.13 -7.58
CA HIS A 33 15.74 17.47 -6.28
C HIS A 33 17.16 17.53 -5.76
N ASN A 34 17.31 17.67 -4.44
CA ASN A 34 18.58 17.59 -3.73
C ASN A 34 18.95 16.14 -3.31
N HIS A 35 18.21 15.15 -3.79
CA HIS A 35 18.38 13.74 -3.48
C HIS A 35 18.03 12.89 -4.70
N GLU A 36 18.50 11.65 -4.72
CA GLU A 36 18.15 10.72 -5.79
C GLU A 36 16.64 10.39 -5.79
N LEU A 37 16.09 10.24 -6.99
CA LEU A 37 14.71 9.78 -7.15
C LEU A 37 14.61 8.28 -6.93
N ALA A 38 13.45 7.81 -6.48
CA ALA A 38 13.21 6.40 -6.26
C ALA A 38 13.43 5.60 -7.56
N SER A 39 14.35 4.63 -7.50
CA SER A 39 14.62 3.70 -8.59
C SER A 39 13.39 2.90 -8.98
N PRO A 40 13.30 2.39 -10.23
CA PRO A 40 12.21 1.50 -10.66
C PRO A 40 11.95 0.32 -9.71
N TYR A 41 13.01 -0.28 -9.17
CA TYR A 41 12.95 -1.39 -8.21
C TYR A 41 12.39 -0.96 -6.84
N SER A 42 12.68 0.26 -6.40
CA SER A 42 12.18 0.79 -5.13
C SER A 42 10.77 1.38 -5.21
N LYS A 43 10.17 1.48 -6.41
CA LYS A 43 8.81 2.00 -6.61
C LYS A 43 7.77 1.25 -5.78
N LYS A 44 7.88 -0.08 -5.66
CA LYS A 44 6.99 -0.91 -4.85
C LYS A 44 7.04 -0.57 -3.36
N PHE A 45 8.12 0.08 -2.90
CA PHE A 45 8.22 0.52 -1.51
C PHE A 45 7.58 1.90 -1.25
N LEU A 46 7.20 2.66 -2.28
CA LEU A 46 6.51 3.93 -2.14
C LEU A 46 5.03 3.72 -1.82
N LEU A 47 4.54 4.27 -0.71
CA LEU A 47 3.12 4.16 -0.30
C LEU A 47 2.14 4.60 -1.40
N SER A 48 2.48 5.65 -2.16
CA SER A 48 1.64 6.14 -3.27
C SER A 48 1.49 5.14 -4.42
N LYS A 49 2.39 4.16 -4.53
CA LYS A 49 2.40 3.11 -5.55
C LYS A 49 1.84 1.77 -5.05
N ARG A 50 1.71 1.57 -3.73
CA ARG A 50 1.15 0.36 -3.10
C ARG A 50 -0.39 0.29 -3.08
N LYS A 51 -1.04 0.76 -4.15
CA LYS A 51 -2.50 0.68 -4.26
C LYS A 51 -2.92 -0.68 -4.83
N ARG A 52 -3.65 -1.47 -4.04
CA ARG A 52 -4.27 -2.73 -4.48
C ARG A 52 -5.37 -2.44 -5.50
N THR A 53 -5.28 -3.05 -6.68
CA THR A 53 -6.37 -3.03 -7.65
C THR A 53 -7.54 -3.88 -7.13
N GLU A 54 -8.72 -3.69 -7.69
CA GLU A 54 -9.89 -4.51 -7.31
C GLU A 54 -9.68 -5.98 -7.64
N ALA A 55 -9.16 -6.29 -8.84
CA ALA A 55 -8.81 -7.65 -9.24
C ALA A 55 -7.83 -8.32 -8.26
N GLN A 56 -6.80 -7.59 -7.80
CA GLN A 56 -5.86 -8.10 -6.80
C GLN A 56 -6.55 -8.38 -5.45
N ARG A 57 -7.47 -7.50 -4.99
CA ARG A 57 -8.22 -7.74 -3.75
C ARG A 57 -9.07 -8.99 -3.85
N ASN A 58 -9.83 -9.12 -4.92
CA ASN A 58 -10.72 -10.26 -5.14
C ASN A 58 -9.92 -11.57 -5.19
N LEU A 59 -8.77 -11.58 -5.87
CA LEU A 59 -7.91 -12.75 -5.92
C LEU A 59 -7.33 -13.10 -4.54
N ILE A 60 -6.89 -12.10 -3.76
CA ILE A 60 -6.42 -12.32 -2.39
C ILE A 60 -7.54 -12.94 -1.54
N ASP A 61 -8.77 -12.43 -1.66
CA ASP A 61 -9.92 -12.91 -0.90
C ASP A 61 -10.27 -14.36 -1.24
N VAL A 62 -10.35 -14.70 -2.53
CA VAL A 62 -10.62 -16.08 -2.99
C VAL A 62 -9.55 -17.05 -2.53
N LEU A 63 -8.27 -16.67 -2.60
CA LEU A 63 -7.17 -17.54 -2.18
C LEU A 63 -7.11 -17.71 -0.66
N ASP A 64 -7.38 -16.65 0.11
CA ASP A 64 -7.47 -16.71 1.58
C ASP A 64 -8.63 -17.61 2.03
N GLU A 65 -9.79 -17.47 1.39
CA GLU A 65 -10.98 -18.31 1.65
C GLU A 65 -10.76 -19.77 1.24
N SER A 66 -9.89 -20.02 0.26
CA SER A 66 -9.43 -21.36 -0.11
C SER A 66 -8.34 -21.93 0.81
N GLY A 67 -7.97 -21.21 1.89
CA GLY A 67 -6.97 -21.66 2.87
C GLY A 67 -5.52 -21.50 2.42
N VAL A 68 -5.25 -20.74 1.36
CA VAL A 68 -3.89 -20.51 0.88
C VAL A 68 -3.16 -19.56 1.82
N CYS A 69 -1.99 -19.96 2.30
CA CYS A 69 -1.18 -19.11 3.18
C CYS A 69 -0.80 -17.79 2.50
N PRO A 70 -0.76 -16.65 3.23
CA PRO A 70 -0.46 -15.34 2.67
C PRO A 70 0.83 -15.26 1.84
N SER A 71 1.88 -15.99 2.23
CA SER A 71 3.14 -16.06 1.48
C SER A 71 2.96 -16.66 0.07
N LYS A 72 2.10 -17.68 -0.08
CA LYS A 72 1.78 -18.29 -1.36
C LYS A 72 0.88 -17.38 -2.20
N ILE A 73 -0.02 -16.63 -1.57
CA ILE A 73 -0.84 -15.62 -2.26
C ILE A 73 0.05 -14.58 -2.94
N VAL A 74 1.08 -14.08 -2.24
CA VAL A 74 2.02 -13.12 -2.84
C VAL A 74 2.78 -13.73 -4.01
N SER A 75 3.19 -15.00 -3.90
CA SER A 75 3.81 -15.72 -5.03
C SER A 75 2.90 -15.76 -6.25
N VAL A 76 1.62 -16.10 -6.09
CA VAL A 76 0.63 -16.10 -7.19
C VAL A 76 0.48 -14.71 -7.80
N LEU A 77 0.38 -13.67 -6.97
CA LEU A 77 0.28 -12.28 -7.43
C LEU A 77 1.53 -11.85 -8.21
N ALA A 78 2.72 -12.27 -7.75
CA ALA A 78 3.97 -12.00 -8.45
C ALA A 78 4.01 -12.71 -9.80
N THR A 79 3.57 -13.97 -9.89
CA THR A 79 3.45 -14.69 -11.16
C THR A 79 2.50 -13.98 -12.12
N GLN A 80 1.33 -13.56 -11.64
CA GLN A 80 0.34 -12.84 -12.45
C GLN A 80 0.87 -11.48 -12.94
N ALA A 81 1.67 -10.78 -12.12
CA ALA A 81 2.31 -9.52 -12.49
C ALA A 81 3.50 -9.69 -13.44
N GLY A 82 3.93 -10.93 -13.72
CA GLY A 82 5.11 -11.22 -14.54
C GLY A 82 6.44 -11.02 -13.80
N GLY A 83 6.43 -11.23 -12.47
CA GLY A 83 7.60 -11.22 -11.60
C GLY A 83 7.42 -10.36 -10.34
N VAL A 84 8.18 -10.68 -9.28
CA VAL A 84 8.19 -9.96 -7.99
C VAL A 84 8.61 -8.49 -8.15
N GLU A 85 9.41 -8.18 -9.18
CA GLU A 85 9.82 -6.79 -9.46
C GLU A 85 8.70 -5.93 -10.07
N LYS A 86 7.72 -6.56 -10.71
CA LYS A 86 6.57 -5.88 -11.30
C LYS A 86 5.40 -5.79 -10.33
N LEU A 87 5.43 -6.56 -9.24
CA LEU A 87 4.40 -6.53 -8.21
C LEU A 87 4.50 -5.22 -7.42
N ASN A 88 3.38 -4.50 -7.38
CA ASN A 88 3.24 -3.23 -6.66
C ASN A 88 2.88 -3.39 -5.18
N LEU A 89 2.91 -4.63 -4.67
CA LEU A 89 2.54 -5.01 -3.31
C LEU A 89 3.70 -5.74 -2.66
N THR A 90 3.82 -5.57 -1.34
CA THR A 90 4.74 -6.33 -0.49
C THR A 90 3.98 -7.41 0.28
N ASP A 91 4.70 -8.40 0.81
CA ASP A 91 4.12 -9.42 1.70
C ASP A 91 3.36 -8.79 2.87
N HIS A 92 3.94 -7.72 3.43
CA HIS A 92 3.34 -6.98 4.53
C HIS A 92 2.01 -6.34 4.15
N ASP A 93 1.85 -5.87 2.91
CA ASP A 93 0.59 -5.27 2.46
C ASP A 93 -0.55 -6.30 2.39
N VAL A 94 -0.24 -7.54 1.97
CA VAL A 94 -1.20 -8.65 1.93
C VAL A 94 -1.55 -9.10 3.36
N CYS A 95 -0.53 -9.30 4.21
CA CYS A 95 -0.75 -9.66 5.61
C CYS A 95 -1.58 -8.60 6.35
N ASN A 96 -1.28 -7.31 6.17
CA ASN A 96 -2.03 -6.22 6.79
C ASN A 96 -3.48 -6.16 6.31
N TYR A 97 -3.70 -6.38 5.01
CA TYR A 97 -5.04 -6.44 4.45
C TYR A 97 -5.87 -7.56 5.09
N LEU A 98 -5.34 -8.79 5.11
CA LEU A 98 -6.01 -9.94 5.68
C LEU A 98 -6.24 -9.77 7.19
N SER A 99 -5.25 -9.26 7.91
CA SER A 99 -5.36 -8.99 9.35
C SER A 99 -6.47 -7.98 9.63
N THR A 100 -6.52 -6.89 8.86
CA THR A 100 -7.58 -5.87 8.99
C THR A 100 -8.95 -6.45 8.62
N LYS A 101 -9.04 -7.29 7.58
CA LYS A 101 -10.29 -7.98 7.17
C LYS A 101 -10.81 -8.88 8.30
N ARG A 102 -9.95 -9.75 8.83
CA ARG A 102 -10.28 -10.67 9.93
C ARG A 102 -10.68 -9.92 11.20
N GLN A 103 -9.96 -8.86 11.57
CA GLN A 103 -10.35 -8.01 12.70
C GLN A 103 -11.72 -7.37 12.50
N LYS A 104 -12.04 -6.89 11.29
CA LYS A 104 -13.37 -6.32 11.00
C LYS A 104 -14.49 -7.36 11.12
N GLN A 105 -14.24 -8.60 10.72
CA GLN A 105 -15.18 -9.71 10.88
C GLN A 105 -15.39 -10.04 12.37
N LEU A 106 -14.32 -10.00 13.18
CA LEU A 106 -14.39 -10.28 14.60
C LEU A 106 -15.06 -9.17 15.43
N LYS A 107 -15.10 -7.93 14.95
CA LYS A 107 -15.65 -6.77 15.71
C LYS A 107 -17.13 -6.86 16.06
N LYS A 108 -17.89 -7.82 15.54
CA LYS A 108 -19.33 -8.00 15.85
C LYS A 108 -19.58 -9.42 16.37
N GLY A 109 -20.16 -9.52 17.56
CA GLY A 109 -20.64 -10.78 18.15
C GLY A 109 -19.84 -11.29 19.34
N ASP A 110 -20.15 -12.51 19.77
CA ASP A 110 -19.65 -13.12 21.02
C ASP A 110 -18.13 -13.33 21.01
N ALA A 111 -17.55 -13.56 19.84
CA ALA A 111 -16.10 -13.70 19.66
C ALA A 111 -15.33 -12.45 20.13
N GLN A 112 -15.88 -11.25 19.90
CA GLN A 112 -15.30 -9.99 20.39
C GLN A 112 -15.37 -9.91 21.92
N LEU A 113 -16.49 -10.35 22.51
CA LEU A 113 -16.70 -10.36 23.96
C LEU A 113 -15.70 -11.30 24.65
N MET A 114 -15.51 -12.49 24.09
CA MET A 114 -14.53 -13.46 24.57
C MET A 114 -13.10 -12.91 24.47
N LEU A 115 -12.72 -12.28 23.35
CA LEU A 115 -11.42 -11.62 23.20
C LEU A 115 -11.18 -10.53 24.25
N GLN A 116 -12.20 -9.72 24.55
CA GLN A 116 -12.14 -8.69 25.59
C GLN A 116 -12.03 -9.27 27.00
N TYR A 117 -12.72 -10.38 27.28
CA TYR A 117 -12.62 -11.08 28.56
C TYR A 117 -11.20 -11.58 28.82
N PHE A 118 -10.55 -12.20 27.82
CA PHE A 118 -9.16 -12.68 27.96
C PHE A 118 -8.12 -11.55 28.07
N HIS A 119 -8.37 -10.36 27.52
CA HIS A 119 -7.49 -9.20 27.67
C HIS A 119 -7.61 -8.47 29.03
N LYS A 120 -8.62 -8.82 29.85
CA LYS A 120 -8.85 -8.23 31.18
C LYS A 120 -8.24 -9.02 32.33
N ARG A 121 -7.49 -10.10 32.05
CA ARG A 121 -6.73 -10.86 33.04
C ARG A 121 -5.27 -10.42 33.08
#